data_AF-A0A6G0X1C6-F1
#
_entry.id   AF-A0A6G0X1C6-F1
#
_cell.length_a   1.000
_cell.length_b   1.000
_cell.length_c   1.000
_cell.angle_alpha   90.00
_cell.angle_beta   90.00
_cell.angle_gamma   90.00
#
_symmetry.space_group_name_H-M   'P 1'
#
loop_
_entity.id
_entity.type
_entity.pdbx_description
1 polymer ?
#
loop_
_entity_poly.entity_id
_entity_poly.type
_entity_poly.pdbx_seq_one_letter_code
_entity_poly.pdbx_strand_id
1 'polypeptide(L)'
;MWNRSKLAVRLTQRHVLSGRRLANRHGAVTALSFNQQRFISLEALRSSLSTFPTSVIDDQLDIKALNNVNSLVSSVQFSPLPADDTFMKWVDEHVPVGEATLSKEAFDEVVNKAIDALETLEAEAWNDNKINDKDNTSELVEGGHKGLLYLLLKYKCKDAARFFPLLDKENTGSISTSELRKLLTVYSGADAKEWLNHNFGVMDSNGDGLVSEPEMQQLLLNILGVHKSVLKDLLEKHMMHWTPKHSKQFAKDILEFETTLKVSEKIRCTWHFAGVPPIPEEDKFKDPPPVPPRFTMSLDELHTSLKDEFPELDNIFVQYTQAIVDARRQFYETRNSKRTNYVRGVGFLLFCGITDYIITILM
;
A
#
# COMPACT_ATOMS: atom_id res chain seq x y z
N MET A 1 7.68 -40.45 20.63
CA MET A 1 8.48 -41.40 19.84
C MET A 1 7.94 -41.40 18.42
N TRP A 2 8.32 -40.39 17.61
CA TRP A 2 7.92 -40.22 16.21
C TRP A 2 9.14 -39.77 15.40
N ASN A 3 9.23 -40.33 14.19
CA ASN A 3 10.45 -40.57 13.42
C ASN A 3 10.98 -39.30 12.73
N ARG A 4 12.22 -38.90 13.03
CA ARG A 4 12.96 -37.84 12.32
C ARG A 4 13.84 -38.49 11.25
N SER A 5 13.38 -38.53 10.00
CA SER A 5 14.25 -38.86 8.87
C SER A 5 13.68 -38.32 7.55
N LYS A 6 14.22 -37.18 7.10
CA LYS A 6 14.45 -36.77 5.70
C LYS A 6 14.83 -35.28 5.64
N LEU A 7 16.10 -34.99 5.92
CA LEU A 7 16.76 -33.74 5.53
C LEU A 7 18.27 -33.97 5.54
N ALA A 8 18.74 -34.76 4.58
CA ALA A 8 20.16 -35.01 4.35
C ALA A 8 20.42 -35.40 2.89
N VAL A 9 20.08 -34.54 1.93
CA VAL A 9 20.68 -34.58 0.59
C VAL A 9 20.66 -33.16 0.00
N ARG A 10 21.82 -32.49 0.02
CA ARG A 10 22.34 -31.49 -0.95
C ARG A 10 23.41 -30.63 -0.28
N LEU A 11 24.50 -31.30 0.11
CA LEU A 11 25.78 -30.70 0.44
C LEU A 11 26.83 -31.48 -0.35
N THR A 12 26.94 -31.21 -1.64
CA THR A 12 28.11 -31.59 -2.49
C THR A 12 27.88 -31.10 -3.92
N GLN A 13 28.38 -29.91 -4.25
CA GLN A 13 29.02 -29.64 -5.55
C GLN A 13 29.51 -28.18 -5.59
N ARG A 14 30.83 -28.01 -5.40
CA ARG A 14 31.73 -27.14 -6.19
C ARG A 14 32.96 -26.79 -5.34
N HIS A 15 33.91 -27.72 -5.32
CA HIS A 15 35.33 -27.37 -5.37
C HIS A 15 35.93 -28.18 -6.50
N VAL A 16 36.60 -27.50 -7.42
CA VAL A 16 37.83 -27.87 -8.13
C VAL A 16 37.94 -26.87 -9.29
N LEU A 17 38.82 -25.89 -9.10
CA LEU A 17 39.73 -25.32 -10.11
C LEU A 17 40.57 -24.26 -9.37
N SER A 18 41.53 -24.72 -8.57
CA SER A 18 42.61 -23.89 -8.02
C SER A 18 43.95 -24.52 -8.42
N GLY A 19 44.51 -24.04 -9.52
CA GLY A 19 45.84 -24.40 -10.00
C GLY A 19 46.81 -23.24 -9.82
N ARG A 20 47.64 -23.34 -8.76
CA ARG A 20 49.04 -22.86 -8.62
C ARG A 20 49.41 -21.44 -9.09
N ARG A 21 49.87 -20.63 -8.12
CA ARG A 21 51.27 -20.14 -8.01
C ARG A 21 51.54 -19.53 -6.62
N LEU A 22 52.19 -20.31 -5.76
CA LEU A 22 53.15 -19.87 -4.73
C LEU A 22 54.51 -19.74 -5.44
N ALA A 23 55.48 -18.91 -5.11
CA ALA A 23 55.71 -17.93 -4.05
C ALA A 23 56.86 -17.01 -4.52
N ASN A 24 56.93 -15.79 -4.00
CA ASN A 24 58.17 -15.21 -3.42
C ASN A 24 57.95 -13.72 -3.14
N ARG A 25 58.03 -13.33 -1.87
CA ARG A 25 58.78 -12.12 -1.46
C ARG A 25 58.85 -12.05 0.07
N HIS A 26 60.04 -12.35 0.59
CA HIS A 26 60.53 -11.75 1.81
C HIS A 26 60.87 -10.28 1.55
N GLY A 27 60.61 -9.45 2.57
CA GLY A 27 61.34 -8.21 2.84
C GLY A 27 60.97 -7.00 1.97
N ALA A 28 60.07 -6.16 2.48
CA ALA A 28 60.24 -4.70 2.46
C ALA A 28 59.18 -4.07 3.37
N VAL A 29 59.65 -3.54 4.49
CA VAL A 29 58.94 -2.53 5.28
C VAL A 29 58.82 -1.29 4.40
N THR A 30 57.60 -0.91 4.04
CA THR A 30 57.34 0.39 3.39
C THR A 30 56.09 1.04 3.95
N ALA A 31 56.35 2.11 4.69
CA ALA A 31 55.51 3.22 5.10
C ALA A 31 54.00 3.17 4.76
N LEU A 32 53.20 3.28 5.82
CA LEU A 32 51.83 3.81 5.79
C LEU A 32 51.82 5.20 5.13
N SER A 33 51.37 5.27 3.89
CA SER A 33 51.00 6.53 3.22
C SER A 33 49.57 6.91 3.61
N PHE A 34 49.43 7.61 4.73
CA PHE A 34 48.30 8.50 4.98
C PHE A 34 48.42 9.67 3.99
N ASN A 35 47.68 9.64 2.88
CA ASN A 35 47.21 10.84 2.18
C ASN A 35 46.35 10.46 0.99
N GLN A 36 45.04 10.40 1.21
CA GLN A 36 44.07 10.60 0.15
C GLN A 36 43.10 11.68 0.62
N GLN A 37 43.58 12.93 0.65
CA GLN A 37 42.72 14.10 0.78
C GLN A 37 41.78 14.11 -0.42
N ARG A 38 40.51 13.79 -0.18
CA ARG A 38 39.44 14.01 -1.14
C ARG A 38 39.20 15.51 -1.23
N PHE A 39 39.91 16.19 -2.12
CA PHE A 39 39.55 17.56 -2.49
C PHE A 39 38.21 17.51 -3.22
N ILE A 40 37.19 18.11 -2.62
CA ILE A 40 35.92 18.35 -3.29
C ILE A 40 36.20 19.42 -4.35
N SER A 41 36.00 19.08 -5.63
CA SER A 41 36.20 20.03 -6.72
C SER A 41 35.31 21.27 -6.51
N LEU A 42 35.87 22.46 -6.73
CA LEU A 42 35.14 23.73 -6.71
C LEU A 42 33.97 23.72 -7.70
N GLU A 43 34.08 22.99 -8.81
CA GLU A 43 32.99 22.82 -9.78
C GLU A 43 31.86 21.96 -9.21
N ALA A 44 32.18 20.92 -8.44
CA ALA A 44 31.18 20.10 -7.75
C ALA A 44 30.47 20.90 -6.65
N LEU A 45 31.19 21.76 -5.93
CA LEU A 45 30.62 22.70 -4.97
C LEU A 45 29.71 23.73 -5.64
N ARG A 46 30.15 24.34 -6.74
CA ARG A 46 29.37 25.34 -7.48
C ARG A 46 28.10 24.73 -8.08
N SER A 47 28.21 23.54 -8.67
CA SER A 47 27.06 22.79 -9.22
C SER A 47 26.08 22.37 -8.13
N SER A 48 26.57 21.93 -6.96
CA SER A 48 25.71 21.57 -5.83
C SER A 48 25.00 22.78 -5.23
N LEU A 49 25.63 23.97 -5.21
CA LEU A 49 25.02 25.20 -4.73
C LEU A 49 24.00 25.76 -5.74
N SER A 50 24.26 25.65 -7.04
CA SER A 50 23.34 26.15 -8.07
C SER A 50 22.07 25.31 -8.22
N THR A 51 22.14 24.00 -7.95
CA THR A 51 20.99 23.08 -7.98
C THR A 51 20.21 23.03 -6.66
N PHE A 52 20.73 23.66 -5.60
CA PHE A 52 20.10 23.66 -4.29
C PHE A 52 18.69 24.28 -4.30
N PRO A 53 18.48 25.50 -4.81
CA PRO A 53 17.18 26.18 -4.70
C PRO A 53 16.09 25.46 -5.50
N THR A 54 16.42 25.00 -6.71
CA THR A 54 15.47 24.29 -7.57
C THR A 54 15.01 22.99 -6.92
N SER A 55 15.93 22.23 -6.35
CA SER A 55 15.58 20.96 -5.70
C SER A 55 14.76 21.11 -4.43
N VAL A 56 14.84 22.24 -3.72
CA VAL A 56 13.99 22.51 -2.54
C VAL A 56 12.58 22.90 -2.96
N ILE A 57 12.46 23.67 -4.05
CA ILE A 57 11.16 24.05 -4.63
C ILE A 57 10.42 22.80 -5.11
N ASP A 58 11.08 21.93 -5.88
CA ASP A 58 10.49 20.69 -6.38
C ASP A 58 10.02 19.78 -5.22
N ASP A 59 10.85 19.63 -4.17
CA ASP A 59 10.51 18.85 -2.97
C ASP A 59 9.23 19.43 -2.28
N GLN A 60 9.03 20.75 -2.28
CA GLN A 60 7.84 21.40 -1.70
C GLN A 60 6.59 21.25 -2.59
N LEU A 61 6.72 21.34 -3.91
CA LEU A 61 5.63 21.15 -4.86
C LEU A 61 5.07 19.72 -4.77
N ASP A 62 5.95 18.72 -4.68
CA ASP A 62 5.57 17.31 -4.48
C ASP A 62 4.77 17.11 -3.19
N ILE A 63 5.21 17.70 -2.06
CA ILE A 63 4.49 17.61 -0.78
C ILE A 63 3.11 18.25 -0.91
N LYS A 64 3.00 19.40 -1.60
CA LYS A 64 1.73 20.08 -1.78
C LYS A 64 0.75 19.26 -2.63
N ALA A 65 1.24 18.66 -3.72
CA ALA A 65 0.45 17.74 -4.53
C ALA A 65 -0.05 16.52 -3.72
N LEU A 66 0.81 15.93 -2.87
CA LEU A 66 0.41 14.84 -1.98
C LEU A 66 -0.63 15.27 -0.94
N ASN A 67 -0.51 16.47 -0.38
CA ASN A 67 -1.54 17.00 0.52
C ASN A 67 -2.88 17.18 -0.21
N ASN A 68 -2.85 17.59 -1.48
CA ASN A 68 -4.06 17.71 -2.31
C ASN A 68 -4.67 16.34 -2.63
N VAL A 69 -3.87 15.29 -2.83
CA VAL A 69 -4.35 13.90 -2.91
C VAL A 69 -5.04 13.52 -1.60
N ASN A 70 -4.39 13.78 -0.46
CA ASN A 70 -4.95 13.44 0.85
C ASN A 70 -6.26 14.19 1.14
N SER A 71 -6.36 15.46 0.74
CA SER A 71 -7.58 16.26 0.85
C SER A 71 -8.71 15.71 -0.03
N LEU A 72 -8.40 15.26 -1.25
CA LEU A 72 -9.38 14.63 -2.14
C LEU A 72 -9.88 13.30 -1.53
N VAL A 73 -8.96 12.45 -1.10
CA VAL A 73 -9.27 11.14 -0.49
C VAL A 73 -10.02 11.29 0.84
N SER A 74 -9.75 12.32 1.62
CA SER A 74 -10.47 12.56 2.89
C SER A 74 -11.86 13.16 2.69
N SER A 75 -12.14 13.74 1.52
CA SER A 75 -13.42 14.38 1.22
C SER A 75 -14.38 13.49 0.43
N VAL A 76 -13.89 12.41 -0.19
CA VAL A 76 -14.75 11.48 -0.90
C VAL A 76 -15.59 10.67 0.09
N GLN A 77 -16.89 10.61 -0.17
CA GLN A 77 -17.76 9.64 0.47
C GLN A 77 -17.80 8.40 -0.44
N PHE A 78 -17.28 7.28 0.05
CA PHE A 78 -17.41 5.98 -0.63
C PHE A 78 -18.83 5.44 -0.46
N SER A 79 -19.78 6.14 -1.08
CA SER A 79 -21.19 5.76 -1.11
C SER A 79 -21.49 4.85 -2.30
N PRO A 80 -22.62 4.13 -2.26
CA PRO A 80 -23.13 3.39 -3.42
C PRO A 80 -23.19 4.26 -4.68
N LEU A 81 -22.86 3.69 -5.84
CA LEU A 81 -23.14 4.33 -7.11
C LEU A 81 -24.65 4.51 -7.28
N PRO A 82 -25.12 5.65 -7.82
CA PRO A 82 -26.53 5.85 -8.15
C PRO A 82 -27.05 4.75 -9.09
N ALA A 83 -28.32 4.39 -8.96
CA ALA A 83 -28.94 3.36 -9.80
C ALA A 83 -28.91 3.71 -11.30
N ASP A 84 -28.87 4.99 -11.64
CA ASP A 84 -28.78 5.50 -13.01
C ASP A 84 -27.36 5.71 -13.52
N ASP A 85 -26.34 5.34 -12.72
CA ASP A 85 -24.92 5.43 -13.11
C ASP A 85 -24.62 4.59 -14.36
N THR A 86 -23.68 5.07 -15.17
CA THR A 86 -23.29 4.43 -16.43
C THR A 86 -22.79 3.00 -16.24
N PHE A 87 -22.07 2.72 -15.15
CA PHE A 87 -21.61 1.36 -14.87
C PHE A 87 -22.77 0.43 -14.47
N MET A 88 -23.77 0.94 -13.75
CA MET A 88 -24.96 0.15 -13.40
C MET A 88 -25.73 -0.27 -14.66
N LYS A 89 -25.91 0.66 -15.61
CA LYS A 89 -26.47 0.36 -16.94
C LYS A 89 -25.63 -0.66 -17.70
N TRP A 90 -24.30 -0.56 -17.61
CA TRP A 90 -23.40 -1.54 -18.21
C TRP A 90 -23.64 -2.95 -17.64
N VAL A 91 -23.81 -3.08 -16.32
CA VAL A 91 -24.14 -4.37 -15.66
C VAL A 91 -25.48 -4.91 -16.13
N ASP A 92 -26.50 -4.04 -16.28
CA ASP A 92 -27.82 -4.40 -16.81
C ASP A 92 -27.76 -4.98 -18.22
N GLU A 93 -26.95 -4.37 -19.08
CA GLU A 93 -26.81 -4.76 -20.49
C GLU A 93 -25.96 -6.02 -20.68
N HIS A 94 -24.90 -6.21 -19.88
CA HIS A 94 -23.88 -7.23 -20.12
C HIS A 94 -23.99 -8.46 -19.22
N VAL A 95 -24.70 -8.36 -18.09
CA VAL A 95 -24.83 -9.45 -17.11
C VAL A 95 -26.31 -9.67 -16.80
N PRO A 96 -27.11 -10.23 -17.72
CA PRO A 96 -28.56 -10.30 -17.57
C PRO A 96 -28.99 -11.10 -16.34
N VAL A 97 -30.19 -10.77 -15.83
CA VAL A 97 -30.82 -11.54 -14.75
C VAL A 97 -31.17 -12.93 -15.29
N GLY A 98 -30.56 -13.97 -14.73
CA GLY A 98 -30.82 -15.35 -15.11
C GLY A 98 -30.01 -16.34 -14.31
N GLU A 99 -30.35 -17.63 -14.45
CA GLU A 99 -29.67 -18.77 -13.80
C GLU A 99 -28.77 -19.53 -14.78
N ALA A 100 -28.36 -18.90 -15.88
CA ALA A 100 -27.41 -19.52 -16.79
C ALA A 100 -26.08 -19.78 -16.06
N THR A 101 -25.47 -20.93 -16.29
CA THR A 101 -24.18 -21.28 -15.69
C THR A 101 -23.03 -20.70 -16.51
N LEU A 102 -22.09 -20.05 -15.85
CA LEU A 102 -20.85 -19.52 -16.40
C LEU A 102 -19.70 -20.46 -16.04
N SER A 103 -18.90 -20.86 -17.04
CA SER A 103 -17.59 -21.46 -16.77
C SER A 103 -16.64 -20.39 -16.22
N LYS A 104 -15.50 -20.83 -15.68
CA LYS A 104 -14.44 -19.93 -15.23
C LYS A 104 -14.00 -18.94 -16.31
N GLU A 105 -13.82 -19.41 -17.54
CA GLU A 105 -13.39 -18.57 -18.67
C GLU A 105 -14.43 -17.50 -19.00
N ALA A 106 -15.71 -17.87 -19.00
CA ALA A 106 -16.80 -16.94 -19.25
C ALA A 106 -16.93 -15.91 -18.11
N PHE A 107 -16.75 -16.33 -16.86
CA PHE A 107 -16.69 -15.45 -15.70
C PHE A 107 -15.54 -14.44 -15.82
N ASP A 108 -14.32 -14.92 -16.07
CA ASP A 108 -13.13 -14.08 -16.21
C ASP A 108 -13.29 -13.10 -17.39
N GLU A 109 -13.90 -13.51 -18.50
CA GLU A 109 -14.19 -12.64 -19.63
C GLU A 109 -15.12 -11.48 -19.25
N VAL A 110 -16.22 -11.76 -18.54
CA VAL A 110 -17.16 -10.72 -18.11
C VAL A 110 -16.51 -9.77 -17.09
N VAL A 111 -15.74 -10.30 -16.13
CA VAL A 111 -15.00 -9.50 -15.15
C VAL A 111 -13.98 -8.58 -15.85
N ASN A 112 -13.26 -9.09 -16.87
CA ASN A 112 -12.33 -8.27 -17.64
C ASN A 112 -13.05 -7.16 -18.42
N LYS A 113 -14.20 -7.45 -19.05
CA LYS A 113 -15.01 -6.40 -19.71
C LYS A 113 -15.51 -5.35 -18.71
N ALA A 114 -15.87 -5.75 -17.49
CA ALA A 114 -16.24 -4.81 -16.44
C ALA A 114 -15.06 -3.90 -16.04
N ILE A 115 -13.85 -4.47 -15.95
CA ILE A 115 -12.61 -3.71 -15.67
C ILE A 115 -12.33 -2.71 -16.80
N ASP A 116 -12.46 -3.12 -18.06
CA ASP A 116 -12.23 -2.25 -19.22
C ASP A 116 -13.24 -1.09 -19.29
N ALA A 117 -14.52 -1.38 -19.00
CA ALA A 117 -15.56 -0.37 -18.90
C ALA A 117 -15.25 0.65 -17.79
N LEU A 118 -14.84 0.17 -16.61
CA LEU A 118 -14.47 1.03 -15.48
C LEU A 118 -13.22 1.86 -15.77
N GLU A 119 -12.24 1.34 -16.51
CA GLU A 119 -11.05 2.10 -16.90
C GLU A 119 -11.38 3.24 -17.87
N THR A 120 -12.38 3.04 -18.73
CA THR A 120 -12.90 4.10 -19.61
C THR A 120 -13.66 5.16 -18.81
N LEU A 121 -14.58 4.74 -17.93
CA LEU A 121 -15.35 5.65 -17.07
C LEU A 121 -14.46 6.43 -16.09
N GLU A 122 -13.42 5.79 -15.57
CA GLU A 122 -12.39 6.45 -14.77
C GLU A 122 -11.70 7.54 -15.59
N ALA A 123 -11.20 7.24 -16.79
CA ALA A 123 -10.51 8.21 -17.63
C ALA A 123 -11.41 9.42 -17.97
N GLU A 124 -12.68 9.18 -18.28
CA GLU A 124 -13.68 10.23 -18.51
C GLU A 124 -13.93 11.08 -17.26
N ALA A 125 -14.02 10.46 -16.08
CA ALA A 125 -14.23 11.18 -14.82
C ALA A 125 -13.06 12.10 -14.46
N TRP A 126 -11.83 11.66 -14.70
CA TRP A 126 -10.64 12.50 -14.50
C TRP A 126 -10.52 13.59 -15.58
N ASN A 127 -10.97 13.35 -16.80
CA ASN A 127 -10.94 14.30 -17.92
C ASN A 127 -9.54 14.93 -18.11
N ASP A 128 -8.50 14.09 -18.12
CA ASP A 128 -7.07 14.47 -18.16
C ASP A 128 -6.57 15.35 -16.99
N ASN A 129 -7.42 15.67 -16.01
CA ASN A 129 -7.02 16.43 -14.83
C ASN A 129 -6.13 15.58 -13.93
N LYS A 130 -5.00 16.17 -13.54
CA LYS A 130 -4.08 15.59 -12.56
C LYS A 130 -4.00 16.45 -11.32
N ILE A 131 -4.00 15.77 -10.18
CA ILE A 131 -3.75 16.39 -8.87
C ILE A 131 -2.31 16.92 -8.88
N ASN A 132 -2.17 18.20 -8.59
CA ASN A 132 -0.89 18.91 -8.64
C ASN A 132 -0.75 19.81 -7.40
N ASP A 133 0.26 20.67 -7.36
CA ASP A 133 0.57 21.57 -6.25
C ASP A 133 -0.43 22.72 -6.07
N LYS A 134 -1.31 22.99 -7.05
CA LYS A 134 -2.38 23.98 -6.92
C LYS A 134 -3.55 23.38 -6.17
N ASP A 135 -4.25 24.24 -5.43
CA ASP A 135 -5.41 23.82 -4.64
C ASP A 135 -6.46 23.20 -5.57
N ASN A 136 -7.09 22.10 -5.12
CA ASN A 136 -8.05 21.37 -5.94
C ASN A 136 -9.25 22.27 -6.29
N THR A 137 -9.52 22.42 -7.58
CA THR A 137 -10.71 23.14 -8.07
C THR A 137 -11.96 22.31 -7.79
N SER A 138 -13.13 22.96 -7.70
CA SER A 138 -14.40 22.24 -7.51
C SER A 138 -14.64 21.17 -8.57
N GLU A 139 -14.29 21.47 -9.83
CA GLU A 139 -14.39 20.55 -10.96
C GLU A 139 -13.48 19.32 -10.79
N LEU A 140 -12.23 19.52 -10.37
CA LEU A 140 -11.30 18.42 -10.10
C LEU A 140 -11.77 17.57 -8.90
N VAL A 141 -12.36 18.20 -7.88
CA VAL A 141 -12.90 17.47 -6.73
C VAL A 141 -14.06 16.58 -7.16
N GLU A 142 -15.03 17.10 -7.92
CA GLU A 142 -16.18 16.33 -8.39
C GLU A 142 -15.77 15.19 -9.33
N GLY A 143 -14.96 15.49 -10.35
CA GLY A 143 -14.42 14.47 -11.26
C GLY A 143 -13.53 13.46 -10.54
N GLY A 144 -12.69 13.91 -9.61
CA GLY A 144 -11.80 13.07 -8.81
C GLY A 144 -12.54 12.17 -7.82
N HIS A 145 -13.64 12.62 -7.21
CA HIS A 145 -14.50 11.77 -6.38
C HIS A 145 -15.09 10.63 -7.21
N LYS A 146 -15.67 10.96 -8.38
CA LYS A 146 -16.23 9.95 -9.29
C LYS A 146 -15.15 9.00 -9.82
N GLY A 147 -13.99 9.53 -10.20
CA GLY A 147 -12.83 8.75 -10.63
C GLY A 147 -12.32 7.80 -9.54
N LEU A 148 -12.30 8.23 -8.28
CA LEU A 148 -11.93 7.38 -7.13
C LEU A 148 -12.94 6.25 -6.89
N LEU A 149 -14.24 6.49 -7.06
CA LEU A 149 -15.27 5.46 -6.94
C LEU A 149 -15.08 4.39 -8.03
N TYR A 150 -14.88 4.79 -9.28
CA TYR A 150 -14.60 3.85 -10.36
C TYR A 150 -13.28 3.11 -10.18
N LEU A 151 -12.25 3.79 -9.70
CA LEU A 151 -10.96 3.17 -9.39
C LEU A 151 -11.08 2.10 -8.30
N LEU A 152 -11.81 2.40 -7.21
CA LEU A 152 -12.11 1.44 -6.15
C LEU A 152 -12.87 0.23 -6.70
N LEU A 153 -13.94 0.48 -7.45
CA LEU A 153 -14.77 -0.57 -8.05
C LEU A 153 -13.96 -1.45 -9.01
N LYS A 154 -13.10 -0.85 -9.84
CA LYS A 154 -12.18 -1.57 -10.73
C LYS A 154 -11.30 -2.55 -9.97
N TYR A 155 -10.75 -2.15 -8.83
CA TYR A 155 -9.93 -3.04 -8.02
C TYR A 155 -10.72 -4.07 -7.22
N LYS A 156 -11.97 -3.77 -6.81
CA LYS A 156 -12.90 -4.80 -6.29
C LYS A 156 -13.15 -5.87 -7.37
N CYS A 157 -13.42 -5.48 -8.62
CA CYS A 157 -13.59 -6.40 -9.74
C CYS A 157 -12.32 -7.21 -10.04
N LYS A 158 -11.12 -6.61 -9.95
CA LYS A 158 -9.86 -7.36 -10.08
C LYS A 158 -9.70 -8.43 -9.00
N ASP A 159 -10.18 -8.17 -7.78
CA ASP A 159 -10.14 -9.15 -6.70
C ASP A 159 -11.20 -10.26 -6.88
N ALA A 160 -12.33 -9.97 -7.56
CA ALA A 160 -13.38 -10.94 -7.87
C ALA A 160 -12.88 -12.20 -8.59
N ALA A 161 -11.87 -12.09 -9.45
CA ALA A 161 -11.26 -13.23 -10.14
C ALA A 161 -10.73 -14.30 -9.17
N ARG A 162 -10.33 -13.91 -7.95
CA ARG A 162 -9.87 -14.83 -6.91
C ARG A 162 -11.02 -15.56 -6.22
N PHE A 163 -12.23 -15.03 -6.32
CA PHE A 163 -13.41 -15.57 -5.67
C PHE A 163 -14.14 -16.61 -6.49
N PHE A 164 -13.80 -16.84 -7.76
CA PHE A 164 -14.45 -17.89 -8.55
C PHE A 164 -14.49 -19.26 -7.83
N PRO A 165 -13.37 -19.79 -7.26
CA PRO A 165 -13.42 -21.06 -6.53
C PRO A 165 -14.22 -21.01 -5.23
N LEU A 166 -14.42 -19.82 -4.65
CA LEU A 166 -15.19 -19.63 -3.41
C LEU A 166 -16.69 -19.43 -3.71
N LEU A 167 -17.00 -18.90 -4.88
CA LEU A 167 -18.37 -18.76 -5.39
C LEU A 167 -18.91 -20.12 -5.87
N ASP A 168 -18.07 -20.97 -6.47
CA ASP A 168 -18.41 -22.34 -6.86
C ASP A 168 -18.39 -23.30 -5.66
N LYS A 169 -19.28 -23.08 -4.69
CA LYS A 169 -19.35 -23.86 -3.43
C LYS A 169 -19.52 -25.36 -3.67
N GLU A 170 -20.21 -25.72 -4.75
CA GLU A 170 -20.46 -27.10 -5.15
C GLU A 170 -19.29 -27.74 -5.94
N ASN A 171 -18.23 -26.98 -6.24
CA ASN A 171 -17.09 -27.40 -7.07
C ASN A 171 -17.53 -28.01 -8.42
N THR A 172 -18.55 -27.41 -9.03
CA THR A 172 -19.10 -27.84 -10.33
C THR A 172 -18.23 -27.41 -11.51
N GLY A 173 -17.31 -26.48 -11.30
CA GLY A 173 -16.57 -25.78 -12.35
C GLY A 173 -17.35 -24.63 -12.98
N SER A 174 -18.50 -24.26 -12.39
CA SER A 174 -19.37 -23.21 -12.92
C SER A 174 -20.07 -22.44 -11.80
N ILE A 175 -20.45 -21.19 -12.06
CA ILE A 175 -21.28 -20.40 -11.17
C ILE A 175 -22.47 -19.82 -11.93
N SER A 176 -23.54 -19.43 -11.25
CA SER A 176 -24.68 -18.82 -11.93
C SER A 176 -24.36 -17.38 -12.38
N THR A 177 -24.97 -16.94 -13.48
CA THR A 177 -24.96 -15.53 -13.90
C THR A 177 -25.53 -14.61 -12.81
N SER A 178 -26.47 -15.12 -12.01
CA SER A 178 -27.06 -14.40 -10.88
C SER A 178 -26.04 -14.06 -9.79
N GLU A 179 -25.08 -14.95 -9.51
CA GLU A 179 -24.02 -14.74 -8.51
C GLU A 179 -23.01 -13.69 -8.98
N LEU A 180 -22.58 -13.77 -10.24
CA LEU A 180 -21.72 -12.73 -10.83
C LEU A 180 -22.43 -11.36 -10.84
N ARG A 181 -23.70 -11.32 -11.22
CA ARG A 181 -24.49 -10.08 -11.20
C ARG A 181 -24.59 -9.51 -9.79
N LYS A 182 -24.88 -10.36 -8.80
CA LYS A 182 -24.93 -9.97 -7.38
C LYS A 182 -23.58 -9.42 -6.92
N LEU A 183 -22.48 -10.08 -7.26
CA LEU A 183 -21.12 -9.65 -6.92
C LEU A 183 -20.84 -8.24 -7.48
N LEU A 184 -21.08 -8.02 -8.77
CA LEU A 184 -20.85 -6.72 -9.42
C LEU A 184 -21.75 -5.61 -8.85
N THR A 185 -23.03 -5.92 -8.63
CA THR A 185 -24.01 -4.98 -8.07
C THR A 185 -23.67 -4.60 -6.62
N VAL A 186 -23.22 -5.55 -5.82
CA VAL A 186 -22.77 -5.27 -4.45
C VAL A 186 -21.49 -4.44 -4.51
N TYR A 187 -20.54 -4.73 -5.39
CA TYR A 187 -19.32 -3.94 -5.45
C TYR A 187 -19.54 -2.48 -5.84
N SER A 188 -20.49 -2.23 -6.76
CA SER A 188 -20.89 -0.90 -7.19
C SER A 188 -21.80 -0.18 -6.19
N GLY A 189 -22.62 -0.93 -5.46
CA GLY A 189 -23.66 -0.40 -4.58
C GLY A 189 -23.38 -0.50 -3.08
N ALA A 190 -22.25 -1.07 -2.65
CA ALA A 190 -21.97 -1.30 -1.24
C ALA A 190 -21.11 -0.22 -0.61
N ASP A 191 -21.53 0.21 0.59
CA ASP A 191 -20.62 0.88 1.54
C ASP A 191 -19.57 -0.10 2.10
N ALA A 192 -18.68 0.39 2.98
CA ALA A 192 -17.62 -0.42 3.57
C ALA A 192 -18.16 -1.64 4.35
N LYS A 193 -19.29 -1.48 5.05
CA LYS A 193 -19.90 -2.54 5.87
C LYS A 193 -20.54 -3.60 4.99
N GLU A 194 -21.32 -3.20 3.99
CA GLU A 194 -21.96 -4.10 3.03
C GLU A 194 -20.92 -4.86 2.22
N TRP A 195 -19.81 -4.21 1.86
CA TRP A 195 -18.70 -4.86 1.17
C TRP A 195 -18.05 -5.92 2.06
N LEU A 196 -17.80 -5.63 3.35
CA LEU A 196 -17.31 -6.62 4.32
C LEU A 196 -18.28 -7.80 4.45
N ASN A 197 -19.57 -7.54 4.62
CA ASN A 197 -20.62 -8.57 4.76
C ASN A 197 -20.66 -9.51 3.56
N HIS A 198 -20.56 -8.94 2.36
CA HIS A 198 -20.60 -9.72 1.14
C HIS A 198 -19.38 -10.62 1.01
N ASN A 199 -18.18 -10.07 1.20
CA ASN A 199 -16.96 -10.87 1.13
C ASN A 199 -16.90 -11.92 2.25
N PHE A 200 -17.44 -11.63 3.43
CA PHE A 200 -17.60 -12.66 4.47
C PHE A 200 -18.40 -13.86 3.95
N GLY A 201 -19.55 -13.62 3.30
CA GLY A 201 -20.37 -14.70 2.74
C GLY A 201 -19.75 -15.42 1.55
N VAL A 202 -18.83 -14.77 0.84
CA VAL A 202 -18.00 -15.39 -0.20
C VAL A 202 -16.93 -16.29 0.44
N MET A 203 -16.32 -15.87 1.55
CA MET A 203 -15.31 -16.64 2.28
C MET A 203 -15.89 -17.82 3.07
N ASP A 204 -17.14 -17.70 3.53
CA ASP A 204 -17.93 -18.77 4.15
C ASP A 204 -18.23 -19.87 3.12
N SER A 205 -17.27 -20.78 2.96
CA SER A 205 -17.26 -21.80 1.91
C SER A 205 -18.33 -22.89 2.12
N ASN A 206 -18.69 -23.16 3.38
CA ASN A 206 -19.68 -24.19 3.74
C ASN A 206 -21.09 -23.62 3.97
N GLY A 207 -21.25 -22.30 3.99
CA GLY A 207 -22.54 -21.61 4.10
C GLY A 207 -23.18 -21.74 5.49
N ASP A 208 -22.38 -21.99 6.53
CA ASP A 208 -22.88 -22.15 7.90
C ASP A 208 -23.01 -20.80 8.63
N GLY A 209 -22.69 -19.69 7.96
CA GLY A 209 -22.70 -18.35 8.51
C GLY A 209 -21.48 -18.03 9.37
N LEU A 210 -20.44 -18.88 9.33
CA LEU A 210 -19.22 -18.74 10.10
C LEU A 210 -17.99 -18.79 9.18
N VAL A 211 -16.90 -18.20 9.63
CA VAL A 211 -15.59 -18.29 8.95
C VAL A 211 -14.53 -18.81 9.92
N SER A 212 -13.57 -19.54 9.38
CA SER A 212 -12.35 -19.97 10.06
C SER A 212 -11.32 -18.84 10.18
N GLU A 213 -10.29 -19.03 11.01
CA GLU A 213 -9.23 -18.02 11.19
C GLU A 213 -8.53 -17.66 9.87
N PRO A 214 -8.11 -18.63 9.03
CA PRO A 214 -7.47 -18.31 7.76
C PRO A 214 -8.40 -17.56 6.80
N GLU A 215 -9.69 -17.89 6.78
CA GLU A 215 -10.69 -17.21 5.94
C GLU A 215 -10.89 -15.76 6.39
N MET A 216 -11.02 -15.51 7.70
CA MET A 216 -11.12 -14.15 8.23
C MET A 216 -9.85 -13.34 7.96
N GLN A 217 -8.66 -13.92 8.17
CA GLN A 217 -7.40 -13.25 7.87
C GLN A 217 -7.30 -12.90 6.37
N GLN A 218 -7.63 -13.85 5.49
CA GLN A 218 -7.61 -13.64 4.05
C GLN A 218 -8.62 -12.57 3.61
N LEU A 219 -9.83 -12.56 4.19
CA LEU A 219 -10.85 -11.53 3.99
C LEU A 219 -10.30 -10.11 4.22
N LEU A 220 -9.72 -9.89 5.40
CA LEU A 220 -9.19 -8.57 5.77
C LEU A 220 -7.98 -8.20 4.91
N LEU A 221 -7.07 -9.15 4.64
CA LEU A 221 -5.91 -8.90 3.78
C LEU A 221 -6.30 -8.55 2.33
N ASN A 222 -7.37 -9.15 1.80
CA ASN A 222 -7.91 -8.83 0.48
C ASN A 222 -8.43 -7.39 0.42
N ILE A 223 -9.25 -6.99 1.41
CA ILE A 223 -9.77 -5.61 1.55
C ILE A 223 -8.63 -4.59 1.61
N LEU A 224 -7.63 -4.83 2.45
CA LEU A 224 -6.44 -3.99 2.54
C LEU A 224 -5.66 -3.95 1.21
N GLY A 225 -5.56 -5.09 0.53
CA GLY A 225 -4.92 -5.23 -0.78
C GLY A 225 -5.58 -4.37 -1.86
N VAL A 226 -6.91 -4.30 -1.88
CA VAL A 226 -7.68 -3.44 -2.78
C VAL A 226 -7.33 -1.96 -2.51
N HIS A 227 -7.41 -1.50 -1.26
CA HIS A 227 -7.07 -0.11 -0.92
C HIS A 227 -5.64 0.28 -1.30
N LYS A 228 -4.66 -0.60 -1.04
CA LYS A 228 -3.26 -0.38 -1.44
C LYS A 228 -3.11 -0.25 -2.96
N SER A 229 -3.84 -1.06 -3.71
CA SER A 229 -3.78 -1.05 -5.18
C SER A 229 -4.43 0.20 -5.77
N VAL A 230 -5.57 0.62 -5.20
CA VAL A 230 -6.25 1.89 -5.55
C VAL A 230 -5.31 3.07 -5.29
N LEU A 231 -4.70 3.16 -4.11
CA LEU A 231 -3.81 4.27 -3.77
C LEU A 231 -2.60 4.32 -4.71
N LYS A 232 -2.02 3.16 -5.03
CA LYS A 232 -0.90 3.08 -5.96
C LYS A 232 -1.28 3.59 -7.35
N ASP A 233 -2.40 3.14 -7.91
CA ASP A 233 -2.86 3.55 -9.25
C ASP A 233 -3.23 5.04 -9.27
N LEU A 234 -3.86 5.54 -8.20
CA LEU A 234 -4.17 6.96 -8.01
C LEU A 234 -2.90 7.82 -8.11
N LEU A 235 -1.87 7.46 -7.35
CA LEU A 235 -0.60 8.19 -7.32
C LEU A 235 0.13 8.08 -8.66
N GLU A 236 0.13 6.91 -9.30
CA GLU A 236 0.86 6.68 -10.55
C GLU A 236 0.22 7.36 -11.77
N LYS A 237 -1.12 7.36 -11.86
CA LYS A 237 -1.84 7.86 -13.04
C LYS A 237 -2.29 9.31 -12.89
N HIS A 238 -2.78 9.68 -11.71
CA HIS A 238 -3.57 10.90 -11.50
C HIS A 238 -2.87 11.97 -10.67
N MET A 239 -1.66 11.73 -10.18
CA MET A 239 -0.82 12.75 -9.55
C MET A 239 0.25 13.25 -10.52
N MET A 240 0.48 14.58 -10.54
CA MET A 240 1.63 15.16 -11.24
C MET A 240 2.94 14.84 -10.52
N HIS A 241 4.04 14.77 -11.28
CA HIS A 241 5.40 14.55 -10.78
C HIS A 241 5.62 13.24 -10.01
N TRP A 242 4.68 12.29 -10.05
CA TRP A 242 4.93 10.94 -9.55
C TRP A 242 5.96 10.21 -10.43
N THR A 243 7.09 9.81 -9.84
CA THR A 243 8.22 9.23 -10.57
C THR A 243 8.32 7.71 -10.39
N PRO A 244 9.03 6.99 -11.27
CA PRO A 244 9.28 5.55 -11.08
C PRO A 244 10.02 5.24 -9.77
N LYS A 245 10.82 6.19 -9.25
CA LYS A 245 11.47 6.05 -7.94
C LYS A 245 10.43 6.10 -6.82
N HIS A 246 9.41 6.94 -6.98
CA HIS A 246 8.30 7.03 -6.02
C HIS A 246 7.54 5.70 -5.96
N SER A 247 7.18 5.14 -7.13
CA SER A 247 6.54 3.82 -7.24
C SER A 247 7.33 2.70 -6.59
N LYS A 248 8.67 2.69 -6.75
CA LYS A 248 9.53 1.67 -6.11
C LYS A 248 9.54 1.75 -4.58
N GLN A 249 9.37 2.96 -4.03
CA GLN A 249 9.42 3.19 -2.59
C GLN A 249 8.06 2.94 -1.92
N PHE A 250 6.95 3.03 -2.67
CA PHE A 250 5.58 2.82 -2.20
C PHE A 250 5.41 1.58 -1.31
N ALA A 251 5.84 0.40 -1.79
CA ALA A 251 5.66 -0.84 -1.05
C ALA A 251 6.41 -0.85 0.30
N LYS A 252 7.57 -0.19 0.36
CA LYS A 252 8.32 -0.05 1.61
C LYS A 252 7.61 0.91 2.56
N ASP A 253 7.12 2.04 2.07
CA ASP A 253 6.43 3.04 2.90
C ASP A 253 5.14 2.45 3.51
N ILE A 254 4.36 1.71 2.71
CA ILE A 254 3.18 0.98 3.18
C ILE A 254 3.55 -0.08 4.23
N LEU A 255 4.60 -0.87 4.01
CA LEU A 255 5.03 -1.89 4.96
C LEU A 255 5.47 -1.28 6.30
N GLU A 256 6.20 -0.16 6.26
CA GLU A 256 6.63 0.57 7.44
C GLU A 256 5.43 1.08 8.25
N PHE A 257 4.43 1.63 7.55
CA PHE A 257 3.16 2.01 8.16
C PHE A 257 2.42 0.82 8.77
N GLU A 258 2.22 -0.27 8.02
CA GLU A 258 1.51 -1.46 8.52
C GLU A 258 2.21 -2.08 9.74
N THR A 259 3.54 -2.03 9.77
CA THR A 259 4.35 -2.47 10.92
C THR A 259 4.14 -1.55 12.12
N THR A 260 4.12 -0.24 11.91
CA THR A 260 3.93 0.77 12.96
C THR A 260 2.53 0.71 13.55
N LEU A 261 1.51 0.57 12.69
CA LEU A 261 0.11 0.39 13.09
C LEU A 261 -0.16 -1.01 13.65
N LYS A 262 0.77 -1.95 13.49
CA LYS A 262 0.66 -3.36 13.89
C LYS A 262 -0.55 -4.06 13.25
N VAL A 263 -0.76 -3.84 11.96
CA VAL A 263 -1.92 -4.38 11.20
C VAL A 263 -2.05 -5.90 11.36
N SER A 264 -0.95 -6.64 11.28
CA SER A 264 -0.97 -8.10 11.47
C SER A 264 -1.40 -8.53 12.87
N GLU A 265 -0.99 -7.78 13.90
CA GLU A 265 -1.39 -8.04 15.28
C GLU A 265 -2.86 -7.66 15.50
N LYS A 266 -3.32 -6.52 14.95
CA LYS A 266 -4.72 -6.10 15.01
C LYS A 266 -5.67 -7.11 14.34
N ILE A 267 -5.30 -7.64 13.16
CA ILE A 267 -6.03 -8.73 12.49
C ILE A 267 -6.08 -9.97 13.40
N ARG A 268 -4.97 -10.35 14.03
CA ARG A 268 -4.93 -11.49 14.96
C ARG A 268 -5.77 -11.26 16.22
N CYS A 269 -5.72 -10.06 16.79
CA CYS A 269 -6.50 -9.65 17.95
C CYS A 269 -8.00 -9.66 17.63
N THR A 270 -8.37 -9.23 16.42
CA THR A 270 -9.75 -9.32 15.92
C THR A 270 -10.27 -10.76 16.02
N TRP A 271 -9.44 -11.76 15.70
CA TRP A 271 -9.82 -13.17 15.90
C TRP A 271 -9.93 -13.57 17.37
N HIS A 272 -8.87 -13.33 18.15
CA HIS A 272 -8.74 -13.87 19.51
C HIS A 272 -9.70 -13.23 20.51
N PHE A 273 -10.01 -11.95 20.37
CA PHE A 273 -10.85 -11.21 21.32
C PHE A 273 -12.30 -11.07 20.89
N ALA A 274 -12.68 -11.60 19.72
CA ALA A 274 -14.08 -11.61 19.32
C ALA A 274 -14.97 -12.25 20.38
N GLY A 275 -16.07 -11.58 20.74
CA GLY A 275 -17.02 -12.04 21.75
C GLY A 275 -16.51 -12.01 23.20
N VAL A 276 -15.27 -11.57 23.44
CA VAL A 276 -14.74 -11.34 24.79
C VAL A 276 -15.14 -9.92 25.21
N PRO A 277 -15.86 -9.74 26.33
CA PRO A 277 -16.20 -8.40 26.79
C PRO A 277 -14.93 -7.61 27.15
N PRO A 278 -14.89 -6.29 26.92
CA PRO A 278 -13.74 -5.47 27.26
C PRO A 278 -13.43 -5.59 28.75
N ILE A 279 -12.15 -5.79 29.07
CA ILE A 279 -11.69 -5.95 30.45
C ILE A 279 -11.92 -4.61 31.20
N PRO A 280 -12.62 -4.62 32.35
CA PRO A 280 -12.79 -3.42 33.19
C PRO A 280 -11.44 -2.75 33.52
N GLU A 281 -11.41 -1.42 33.63
CA GLU A 281 -10.13 -0.70 33.86
C GLU A 281 -9.37 -1.15 35.11
N GLU A 282 -10.12 -1.52 36.15
CA GLU A 282 -9.64 -2.09 37.41
C GLU A 282 -8.97 -3.46 37.27
N ASP A 283 -9.20 -4.16 36.17
CA ASP A 283 -8.72 -5.52 35.90
C ASP A 283 -7.64 -5.57 34.79
N LYS A 284 -7.30 -4.45 34.15
CA LYS A 284 -6.30 -4.37 33.05
C LYS A 284 -4.90 -4.88 33.42
N PHE A 285 -4.57 -4.92 34.72
CA PHE A 285 -3.27 -5.37 35.23
C PHE A 285 -3.31 -6.75 35.90
N LYS A 286 -4.46 -7.42 35.90
CA LYS A 286 -4.59 -8.79 36.39
C LYS A 286 -4.20 -9.77 35.28
N ASP A 287 -3.91 -11.01 35.65
CA ASP A 287 -3.68 -12.07 34.68
C ASP A 287 -4.89 -12.15 33.73
N PRO A 288 -4.66 -12.11 32.40
CA PRO A 288 -5.75 -12.12 31.44
C PRO A 288 -6.57 -13.41 31.60
N PRO A 289 -7.91 -13.33 31.48
CA PRO A 289 -8.73 -14.52 31.52
C PRO A 289 -8.29 -15.50 30.42
N PRO A 290 -8.27 -16.81 30.69
CA PRO A 290 -7.92 -17.80 29.68
C PRO A 290 -8.91 -17.72 28.52
N VAL A 291 -8.42 -17.34 27.35
CA VAL A 291 -9.24 -17.27 26.13
C VAL A 291 -9.45 -18.69 25.61
N PRO A 292 -10.69 -19.20 25.54
CA PRO A 292 -10.94 -20.52 24.99
C PRO A 292 -10.55 -20.56 23.50
N PRO A 293 -10.08 -21.71 22.99
CA PRO A 293 -9.75 -21.82 21.57
C PRO A 293 -11.02 -21.59 20.73
N ARG A 294 -10.94 -20.60 19.83
CA ARG A 294 -11.98 -20.28 18.85
C ARG A 294 -11.61 -20.94 17.51
N PHE A 295 -12.57 -21.65 16.93
CA PHE A 295 -12.42 -22.29 15.62
C PHE A 295 -13.16 -21.56 14.51
N THR A 296 -14.21 -20.81 14.87
CA THR A 296 -15.11 -20.13 13.94
C THR A 296 -15.52 -18.76 14.49
N MET A 297 -15.93 -17.87 13.58
CA MET A 297 -16.40 -16.52 13.90
C MET A 297 -17.65 -16.19 13.08
N SER A 298 -18.66 -15.63 13.72
CA SER A 298 -19.84 -15.09 13.02
C SER A 298 -19.59 -13.67 12.51
N LEU A 299 -20.43 -13.20 11.59
CA LEU A 299 -20.34 -11.84 11.05
C LEU A 299 -20.52 -10.76 12.14
N ASP A 300 -21.44 -10.96 13.08
CA ASP A 300 -21.70 -10.00 14.17
C ASP A 300 -20.52 -9.90 15.14
N GLU A 301 -19.88 -11.05 15.42
CA GLU A 301 -18.65 -11.10 16.20
C GLU A 301 -17.50 -10.39 15.49
N LEU A 302 -17.37 -10.58 14.18
CA LEU A 302 -16.36 -9.89 13.37
C LEU A 302 -16.55 -8.37 13.42
N HIS A 303 -17.77 -7.87 13.22
CA HIS A 303 -18.07 -6.43 13.30
C HIS A 303 -17.69 -5.84 14.64
N THR A 304 -18.09 -6.51 15.72
CA THR A 304 -17.83 -6.04 17.08
C THR A 304 -16.32 -6.01 17.35
N SER A 305 -15.64 -7.11 17.01
CA SER A 305 -14.20 -7.24 17.24
C SER A 305 -13.36 -6.28 16.40
N LEU A 306 -13.75 -6.04 15.13
CA LEU A 306 -13.09 -5.04 14.29
C LEU A 306 -13.19 -3.64 14.87
N LYS A 307 -14.36 -3.28 15.39
CA LYS A 307 -14.57 -1.96 16.00
C LYS A 307 -13.69 -1.75 17.23
N ASP A 308 -13.45 -2.81 18.01
CA ASP A 308 -12.67 -2.75 19.23
C ASP A 308 -11.16 -2.84 18.97
N GLU A 309 -10.72 -3.72 18.06
CA GLU A 309 -9.31 -4.05 17.86
C GLU A 309 -8.67 -3.34 16.64
N PHE A 310 -9.46 -3.08 15.59
CA PHE A 310 -8.99 -2.47 14.35
C PHE A 310 -9.92 -1.34 13.84
N PRO A 311 -10.20 -0.31 14.66
CA PRO A 311 -11.11 0.79 14.29
C PRO A 311 -10.64 1.61 13.08
N GLU A 312 -9.35 1.57 12.75
CA GLU A 312 -8.79 2.26 11.58
C GLU A 312 -9.16 1.57 10.25
N LEU A 313 -9.72 0.35 10.27
CA LEU A 313 -10.08 -0.37 9.05
C LEU A 313 -11.12 0.40 8.22
N ASP A 314 -12.12 1.00 8.88
CA ASP A 314 -13.20 1.75 8.22
C ASP A 314 -12.70 2.94 7.39
N ASN A 315 -11.55 3.52 7.77
CA ASN A 315 -10.93 4.65 7.08
C ASN A 315 -9.51 4.34 6.59
N ILE A 316 -9.17 3.07 6.39
CA ILE A 316 -7.80 2.64 6.12
C ILE A 316 -7.23 3.25 4.83
N PHE A 317 -8.08 3.55 3.85
CA PHE A 317 -7.67 4.22 2.63
C PHE A 317 -7.09 5.62 2.90
N VAL A 318 -7.72 6.38 3.80
CA VAL A 318 -7.23 7.68 4.25
C VAL A 318 -5.92 7.50 5.04
N GLN A 319 -5.85 6.50 5.91
CA GLN A 319 -4.64 6.21 6.69
C GLN A 319 -3.44 5.85 5.80
N TYR A 320 -3.63 5.00 4.80
CA TYR A 320 -2.58 4.68 3.83
C TYR A 320 -2.14 5.92 3.04
N THR A 321 -3.08 6.78 2.66
CA THR A 321 -2.77 8.02 1.94
C THR A 321 -1.92 8.95 2.81
N GLN A 322 -2.34 9.15 4.07
CA GLN A 322 -1.61 9.94 5.05
C GLN A 322 -0.21 9.36 5.31
N ALA A 323 -0.07 8.04 5.40
CA ALA A 323 1.22 7.39 5.58
C ALA A 323 2.20 7.69 4.44
N ILE A 324 1.74 7.71 3.19
CA ILE A 324 2.58 8.09 2.03
C ILE A 324 2.98 9.56 2.11
N VAL A 325 2.06 10.45 2.50
CA VAL A 325 2.35 11.88 2.71
C VAL A 325 3.44 12.05 3.78
N ASP A 326 3.30 11.36 4.90
CA ASP A 326 4.23 11.47 6.04
C ASP A 326 5.60 10.88 5.72
N ALA A 327 5.65 9.71 5.09
CA ALA A 327 6.90 9.10 4.65
C ALA A 327 7.67 10.03 3.69
N ARG A 328 6.95 10.70 2.78
CA ARG A 328 7.52 11.69 1.87
C ARG A 328 8.01 12.93 2.58
N ARG A 329 7.22 13.47 3.51
CA ARG A 329 7.61 14.62 4.34
C ARG A 329 8.89 14.32 5.12
N GLN A 330 8.96 13.19 5.82
CA GLN A 330 10.13 12.78 6.59
C GLN A 330 11.37 12.58 5.71
N PHE A 331 11.20 12.01 4.51
CA PHE A 331 12.28 11.88 3.53
C PHE A 331 12.87 13.25 3.15
N TYR A 332 12.01 14.22 2.85
CA TYR A 332 12.44 15.57 2.47
C TYR A 332 13.03 16.36 3.64
N GLU A 333 12.47 16.25 4.85
CA GLU A 333 13.04 16.83 6.07
C GLU A 333 14.45 16.28 6.34
N THR A 334 14.63 14.96 6.22
CA THR A 334 15.95 14.32 6.37
C THR A 334 16.93 14.78 5.31
N ARG A 335 16.48 14.91 4.05
CA ARG A 335 17.30 15.40 2.93
C ARG A 335 17.69 16.86 3.13
N ASN A 336 16.75 17.72 3.54
CA ASN A 336 16.97 19.13 3.80
C ASN A 336 17.92 19.32 4.99
N SER A 337 17.74 18.59 6.09
CA SER A 337 18.64 18.61 7.25
C SER A 337 20.09 18.28 6.86
N LYS A 338 20.30 17.23 6.05
CA LYS A 338 21.64 16.88 5.52
C LYS A 338 22.23 18.00 4.67
N ARG A 339 21.42 18.60 3.80
CA ARG A 339 21.82 19.72 2.94
C ARG A 339 22.20 20.96 3.77
N THR A 340 21.37 21.35 4.74
CA THR A 340 21.63 22.50 5.62
C THR A 340 22.91 22.29 6.44
N ASN A 341 23.11 21.09 6.99
CA ASN A 341 24.33 20.76 7.72
C ASN A 341 25.57 20.81 6.83
N TYR A 342 25.46 20.37 5.57
CA TYR A 342 26.53 20.48 4.59
C TYR A 342 26.88 21.95 4.28
N VAL A 343 25.88 22.79 4.00
CA VAL A 343 26.09 24.23 3.73
C VAL A 343 26.69 24.95 4.94
N ARG A 344 26.22 24.65 6.16
CA ARG A 344 26.80 25.18 7.39
C ARG A 344 28.26 24.77 7.56
N GLY A 345 28.58 23.50 7.30
CA GLY A 345 29.96 22.99 7.36
C GLY A 345 30.89 23.66 6.35
N VAL A 346 30.45 23.79 5.08
CA VAL A 346 31.22 24.47 4.04
C VAL A 346 31.39 25.96 4.34
N GLY A 347 30.32 26.63 4.77
CA GLY A 347 30.37 28.04 5.17
C GLY A 347 31.34 28.29 6.32
N PHE A 348 31.35 27.40 7.32
CA PHE A 348 32.31 27.47 8.43
C PHE A 348 33.77 27.33 7.96
N LEU A 349 34.05 26.37 7.07
CA LEU A 349 35.40 26.17 6.52
C LEU A 349 35.87 27.39 5.69
N LEU A 350 34.99 27.97 4.87
CA LEU A 350 35.29 29.18 4.10
C LEU A 350 35.54 30.37 5.02
N PHE A 351 34.74 30.54 6.08
CA PHE A 351 34.95 31.58 7.08
C PHE A 351 36.31 31.44 7.76
N CYS A 352 36.67 30.23 8.21
CA CYS A 352 37.98 29.98 8.80
C CYS A 352 39.11 30.27 7.81
N GLY A 353 39.01 29.83 6.56
CA GLY A 353 40.03 30.09 5.53
C GLY A 353 40.21 31.56 5.17
N ILE A 354 39.11 32.33 5.07
CA ILE A 354 39.17 33.78 4.84
C ILE A 354 39.79 34.48 6.04
N THR A 355 39.39 34.09 7.26
CA THR A 355 39.93 34.67 8.49
C THR A 355 41.44 34.41 8.61
N ASP A 356 41.88 33.18 8.35
CA ASP A 356 43.29 32.80 8.35
C ASP A 356 44.10 33.55 7.28
N TYR A 357 43.55 33.69 6.07
CA TYR A 357 44.15 34.48 5.00
C TYR A 357 44.28 35.97 5.36
N ILE A 358 43.25 36.57 5.95
CA ILE A 358 43.27 37.96 6.41
C ILE A 358 44.32 38.14 7.52
N ILE A 359 44.37 37.23 8.50
CA ILE A 359 45.39 37.26 9.56
C ILE A 359 46.79 37.17 8.94
N THR A 360 47.00 36.28 7.97
CA THR A 360 48.29 36.09 7.29
C THR A 360 48.74 37.29 6.47
N ILE A 361 47.82 38.13 5.99
CA ILE A 361 48.15 39.35 5.23
C ILE A 361 48.38 40.57 6.14
N LEU A 362 47.70 40.61 7.29
CA LEU A 362 47.74 41.75 8.21
C LEU A 362 48.86 41.64 9.27
N MET A 363 49.41 40.44 9.50
CA MET A 363 50.61 40.20 10.30
C MET A 363 51.83 40.04 9.40
#